data_AF-A0A4P0Y9D0-F1
#
_entry.id   AF-A0A4P0Y9D0-F1
#
_cell.length_a   1.000
_cell.length_b   1.000
_cell.length_c   1.000
_cell.angle_alpha   90.00
_cell.angle_beta   90.00
_cell.angle_gamma   90.00
#
_symmetry.space_group_name_H-M   'P 1'
#
loop_
_entity.id
_entity.type
_entity.pdbx_description
1 polymer ?
#
loop_
_entity_poly.entity_id
_entity_poly.type
_entity_poly.pdbx_seq_one_letter_code
_entity_poly.pdbx_strand_id
1 'polypeptide(L)' 'MHHRSENESEEMLTKMLEAGMNVMRLNFSHGDYAEHGQRIQNLRNVMSKTGKKAAILLDTKGRKFVPSSWKAATTSP' A
#
# COMPACT_ATOMS: atom_id res chain seq x y z
N MET A 1 -5.58 -8.13 -12.40
CA MET A 1 -6.63 -7.81 -11.41
C MET A 1 -6.24 -6.52 -10.72
N HIS A 2 -6.90 -5.40 -11.04
CA HIS A 2 -6.74 -4.16 -10.29
C HIS A 2 -7.43 -4.33 -8.93
N HIS A 3 -6.66 -4.66 -7.90
CA HIS A 3 -7.14 -4.62 -6.52
C HIS A 3 -7.18 -3.15 -6.11
N ARG A 4 -8.35 -2.49 -6.29
CA ARG A 4 -8.60 -1.18 -5.70
C ARG A 4 -8.65 -1.40 -4.19
N SER A 5 -7.58 -1.06 -3.46
CA SER A 5 -7.63 -1.22 -2.01
C SER A 5 -8.52 -0.12 -1.41
N GLU A 6 -9.32 -0.50 -0.43
CA GLU A 6 -10.39 0.33 0.13
C GLU A 6 -9.88 1.54 0.94
N ASN A 7 -8.54 1.64 1.14
CA ASN A 7 -7.92 2.59 2.05
C ASN A 7 -7.08 3.69 1.35
N GLU A 8 -7.42 4.04 0.10
CA GLU A 8 -6.61 4.96 -0.72
C GLU A 8 -7.27 6.32 -0.98
N SER A 9 -8.53 6.50 -0.58
CA SER A 9 -9.23 7.77 -0.70
C SER A 9 -8.67 8.79 0.29
N GLU A 10 -8.73 10.08 -0.07
CA GLU A 10 -8.31 11.14 0.85
C GLU A 10 -9.12 11.14 2.15
N GLU A 11 -10.41 10.79 2.09
CA GLU A 11 -11.27 10.67 3.26
C GLU A 11 -10.77 9.59 4.23
N MET A 12 -10.41 8.42 3.72
CA MET A 12 -9.91 7.34 4.56
C MET A 12 -8.51 7.65 5.10
N LEU A 13 -7.63 8.23 4.27
CA LEU A 13 -6.31 8.68 4.69
C LEU A 13 -6.40 9.76 5.79
N THR A 14 -7.39 10.64 5.72
CA THR A 14 -7.66 11.66 6.76
C THR A 14 -8.02 10.98 8.08
N LYS A 15 -8.98 10.06 8.06
CA LYS A 15 -9.38 9.27 9.24
C LYS A 15 -8.20 8.49 9.83
N MET A 16 -7.34 7.91 8.98
CA MET A 16 -6.16 7.17 9.43
C MET A 16 -5.12 8.08 10.09
N LEU A 17 -4.83 9.26 9.52
CA LEU A 17 -3.95 10.26 10.16
C LEU A 17 -4.54 10.80 11.47
N GLU A 18 -5.87 10.92 11.55
CA GLU A 18 -6.57 11.28 12.78
C GLU A 18 -6.49 10.20 13.85
N ALA A 19 -6.58 8.94 13.45
CA ALA A 19 -6.40 7.78 14.32
C ALA A 19 -4.94 7.52 14.74
N GLY A 20 -3.96 8.26 14.20
CA GLY A 20 -2.55 8.16 14.59
C GLY A 20 -1.65 7.38 13.63
N MET A 21 -2.04 7.23 12.37
CA MET A 21 -1.14 6.69 11.34
C MET A 21 0.06 7.61 11.12
N ASN A 22 1.27 7.06 11.24
CA ASN A 22 2.52 7.81 11.04
C ASN A 22 3.26 7.44 9.75
N VAL A 23 2.99 6.28 9.16
CA VAL A 23 3.69 5.77 7.97
C VAL A 23 2.70 5.08 7.03
N MET A 24 2.69 5.48 5.76
CA MET A 24 1.98 4.77 4.69
C MET A 24 2.94 3.82 3.98
N ARG A 25 2.65 2.51 4.03
CA ARG A 25 3.43 1.47 3.35
C ARG A 25 2.88 1.22 1.94
N LEU A 26 3.72 1.40 0.92
CA LEU A 26 3.44 1.07 -0.47
C LEU A 26 4.13 -0.25 -0.82
N ASN A 27 3.35 -1.31 -1.00
CA ASN A 27 3.87 -2.63 -1.36
C ASN A 27 3.96 -2.78 -2.89
N PHE A 28 5.17 -2.71 -3.44
CA PHE A 28 5.41 -2.79 -4.89
C PHE A 28 5.25 -4.22 -5.46
N SER A 29 4.94 -5.21 -4.62
CA SER A 29 4.55 -6.53 -5.11
C SER A 29 3.18 -6.52 -5.79
N HIS A 30 2.35 -5.49 -5.56
CA HIS A 30 1.00 -5.35 -6.09
C HIS A 30 0.70 -3.90 -6.48
N GLY A 31 0.07 -3.71 -7.64
CA GLY A 31 -0.25 -2.40 -8.20
C GLY A 31 0.79 -1.92 -9.21
N ASP A 32 0.44 -0.87 -9.95
CA ASP A 32 1.32 -0.22 -10.92
C ASP A 32 1.86 1.12 -10.39
N TYR A 33 2.77 1.72 -11.15
CA TYR A 33 3.38 3.01 -10.79
C TYR A 33 2.36 4.15 -10.72
N ALA A 34 1.31 4.13 -11.55
CA ALA A 34 0.29 5.17 -11.58
C ALA A 34 -0.60 5.10 -10.33
N GLU A 35 -1.03 3.90 -9.95
CA GLU A 35 -1.77 3.64 -8.71
C GLU A 35 -0.96 4.10 -7.48
N HIS A 36 0.32 3.71 -7.39
CA HIS A 36 1.19 4.17 -6.30
C HIS A 36 1.37 5.70 -6.31
N GLY A 37 1.54 6.31 -7.48
CA GLY A 37 1.63 7.76 -7.63
C GLY A 37 0.39 8.47 -7.09
N GLN A 38 -0.80 7.97 -7.41
CA GLN A 38 -2.05 8.52 -6.92
C GLN A 38 -2.16 8.44 -5.39
N ARG A 39 -1.75 7.32 -4.78
CA ARG A 39 -1.72 7.17 -3.30
C ARG A 39 -0.80 8.20 -2.65
N ILE A 40 0.38 8.41 -3.23
CA ILE A 40 1.35 9.41 -2.74
C ILE A 40 0.74 10.81 -2.82
N GLN A 41 0.10 11.15 -3.94
CA GLN A 41 -0.53 12.44 -4.13
C GLN A 41 -1.67 12.67 -3.13
N ASN A 42 -2.55 11.68 -2.94
CA ASN A 42 -3.64 11.75 -1.98
C ASN A 42 -3.11 11.97 -0.56
N LEU A 43 -2.09 11.22 -0.13
CA LEU A 43 -1.49 11.41 1.20
C LEU A 43 -0.90 12.82 1.36
N ARG A 44 -0.19 13.34 0.35
CA ARG A 44 0.37 14.71 0.39
C ARG A 44 -0.73 15.77 0.48
N ASN A 45 -1.83 15.60 -0.26
CA ASN A 45 -2.97 16.50 -0.19
C ASN A 45 -3.59 16.51 1.21
N VAL A 46 -3.79 15.32 1.80
CA VAL A 46 -4.33 15.19 3.16
C VAL A 46 -3.38 15.79 4.20
N MET A 47 -2.07 15.55 4.09
CA MET A 47 -1.07 16.16 4.98
C MET A 47 -1.10 17.69 4.90
N SER A 48 -1.25 18.25 3.68
CA SER A 48 -1.39 19.70 3.47
C SER A 48 -2.68 20.25 4.11
N LYS A 49 -3.81 19.56 3.94
CA LYS A 49 -5.12 19.96 4.49
C LYS A 49 -5.18 19.89 6.02
N THR A 50 -4.56 18.87 6.62
CA THR A 50 -4.67 18.59 8.07
C THR A 50 -3.52 19.17 8.89
N GLY A 51 -2.42 19.57 8.25
CA GLY A 51 -1.18 19.98 8.93
C GLY A 51 -0.42 18.83 9.60
N LYS A 52 -0.91 17.59 9.49
CA LYS A 52 -0.28 16.39 10.07
C LYS A 52 0.84 15.87 9.18
N LYS A 53 1.81 15.22 9.82
CA LYS A 53 2.96 14.63 9.13
C LYS A 53 2.86 13.11 9.16
N ALA A 54 3.15 12.48 8.02
CA ALA A 54 3.36 11.05 7.90
C ALA A 54 4.50 10.76 6.91
N ALA A 55 5.16 9.62 7.09
CA ALA A 55 6.19 9.11 6.19
C ALA A 55 5.59 8.17 5.15
N ILE A 56 6.32 7.98 4.05
CA ILE A 56 6.01 6.99 3.01
C ILE A 56 7.11 5.95 3.02
N LEU A 57 6.75 4.68 3.21
CA LEU A 57 7.67 3.55 3.15
C LEU A 57 7.41 2.77 1.85
N LEU A 58 8.44 2.68 1.01
CA LEU A 58 8.41 1.88 -0.19
C LEU A 58 8.93 0.48 0.13
N ASP A 59 8.04 -0.51 0.04
CA ASP A 59 8.38 -1.92 0.28
C ASP A 59 8.62 -2.60 -1.07
N THR A 60 9.89 -2.87 -1.34
CA THR A 60 10.33 -3.54 -2.57
C THR A 60 10.11 -5.05 -2.45
N LYS A 61 9.68 -5.67 -3.56
CA LYS A 61 9.58 -7.13 -3.63
C LYS A 61 10.99 -7.74 -3.54
N GLY A 62 11.38 -8.23 -2.36
CA GLY A 62 12.63 -8.95 -2.18
C GLY A 62 12.72 -10.23 -3.03
N ARG A 63 13.94 -10.77 -3.21
CA ARG A 63 14.13 -12.09 -3.85
C ARG A 63 13.38 -13.16 -3.05
N LYS A 64 12.36 -13.76 -3.66
CA LYS A 64 11.60 -14.87 -3.08
C LYS A 64 12.04 -16.18 -3.74
N PHE A 65 12.77 -17.02 -3.00
CA PHE A 65 13.00 -18.41 -3.40
C PHE A 65 11.83 -19.25 -2.88
N VAL A 66 11.02 -19.79 -3.80
CA VAL A 66 9.97 -20.76 -3.48
C VAL A 66 10.31 -22.04 -4.25
N PRO A 67 10.73 -23.12 -3.59
CA PRO A 67 10.99 -24.39 -4.26
C PRO A 67 9.75 -24.87 -5.02
N SER A 68 9.94 -25.31 -6.26
CA SER A 68 8.87 -25.82 -7.12
C SER A 68 8.11 -27.00 -6.50
N SER A 69 8.79 -27.82 -5.69
CA SER A 69 8.20 -28.97 -4.97
C SER A 69 7.14 -28.59 -3.93
N TRP A 70 7.08 -27.31 -3.51
CA TRP A 70 6.12 -26.83 -2.51
C TRP A 70 4.86 -26.21 -3.13
N LYS A 71 4.81 -26.04 -4.46
CA LYS A 71 3.58 -25.61 -5.16
C LYS A 71 2.58 -26.75 -5.38
N ALA A 72 3.01 -28.00 -5.31
CA ALA A 72 2.17 -29.17 -5.57
C ALA A 72 1.34 -29.63 -4.35
N ALA A 73 1.64 -29.15 -3.15
CA ALA A 73 1.03 -29.65 -1.91
C ALA A 73 -0.24 -28.90 -1.45
N THR A 74 -0.67 -27.84 -2.15
CA THR A 74 -1.87 -27.05 -1.79
C THR A 74 -3.04 -27.21 -2.75
N THR A 75 -2.94 -28.12 -3.71
CA THR A 75 -4.10 -28.58 -4.50
C THR A 75 -4.40 -30.02 -4.10
N SER A 76 -5.30 -30.17 -3.14
CA SER A 76 -6.07 -31.40 -2.92
C SER A 76 -7.50 -30.96 -2.57
N PRO A 77 -8.48 -31.80 -2.96
CA PRO A 77 -9.57 -31.45 -3.88
C PRO A 77 -10.69 -30.59 -3.30
#